data_AF-A0A6P5ZHM9-F1
#
_entry.id   AF-A0A6P5ZHM9-F1
#
_cell.length_a   1.000
_cell.length_b   1.000
_cell.length_c   1.000
_cell.angle_alpha   90.00
_cell.angle_beta   90.00
_cell.angle_gamma   90.00
#
_symmetry.space_group_name_H-M   'P 1'
#
loop_
_entity.id
_entity.type
_entity.pdbx_description
1 polymer ?
#
loop_
_entity_poly.entity_id
_entity_poly.type
_entity_poly.pdbx_seq_one_letter_code
_entity_poly.pdbx_strand_id
1 'polypeptide(L)'
;MEMSNELDRLLFFEQACKFSEVTYASNPLDADNLTRWAGALLELSQFQSVPESQKMIQDAISKLEEALSINPKRHDALWCLGNAQTSFAFLTSKEDEARPYFEKAARYFQQAVDKDPSNEVYLKSLEISAKAPELHQEILKHGLGQQTLAAGPSSSTSSSSTKTATKNKKSSDLKYDIFGWIILAVGIVAWVGFAKSQMPPSPPPPP
;
A
#
# COMPACT_ATOMS: atom_id res chain seq x y z
N MET A 1 -22.13 0.14 5.91
CA MET A 1 -21.68 -1.10 5.24
C MET A 1 -20.17 -1.04 4.95
N GLU A 2 -19.63 0.07 4.43
CA GLU A 2 -18.18 0.21 4.19
C GLU A 2 -17.31 0.06 5.45
N MET A 3 -17.65 0.72 6.55
CA MET A 3 -16.91 0.61 7.82
C MET A 3 -16.86 -0.82 8.39
N SER A 4 -17.90 -1.61 8.15
CA SER A 4 -17.93 -3.03 8.55
C SER A 4 -16.94 -3.84 7.71
N ASN A 5 -16.88 -3.58 6.41
CA ASN A 5 -15.94 -4.24 5.49
C ASN A 5 -14.48 -3.88 5.77
N GLU A 6 -14.19 -2.63 6.19
CA GLU A 6 -12.85 -2.20 6.58
C GLU A 6 -12.40 -2.89 7.88
N LEU A 7 -13.28 -3.00 8.87
CA LEU A 7 -12.98 -3.71 10.12
C LEU A 7 -12.72 -5.19 9.88
N ASP A 8 -13.55 -5.84 9.06
CA ASP A 8 -13.37 -7.24 8.68
C ASP A 8 -12.05 -7.46 7.93
N ARG A 9 -11.66 -6.52 7.06
CA ARG A 9 -10.38 -6.54 6.34
C ARG A 9 -9.19 -6.37 7.28
N LEU A 10 -9.28 -5.47 8.24
CA LEU A 10 -8.24 -5.28 9.27
C LEU A 10 -8.06 -6.55 10.11
N LEU A 11 -9.16 -7.11 10.60
CA LEU A 11 -9.14 -8.34 11.38
C LEU A 11 -8.53 -9.51 10.59
N PHE A 12 -8.84 -9.60 9.29
CA PHE A 12 -8.26 -10.59 8.40
C PHE A 12 -6.73 -10.49 8.34
N PHE A 13 -6.18 -9.28 8.14
CA PHE A 13 -4.73 -9.11 8.06
C PHE A 13 -4.02 -9.25 9.42
N GLU A 14 -4.66 -8.85 10.51
CA GLU A 14 -4.14 -9.13 11.86
C GLU A 14 -4.03 -10.63 12.11
N GLN A 15 -5.05 -11.39 11.73
CA GLN A 15 -5.03 -12.84 11.84
C GLN A 15 -3.96 -13.46 10.93
N ALA A 16 -3.78 -12.93 9.72
CA ALA A 16 -2.72 -13.36 8.81
C ALA A 16 -1.32 -13.13 9.39
N CYS A 17 -1.07 -12.00 10.05
CA CYS A 17 0.18 -11.73 10.76
C CYS A 17 0.42 -12.75 11.89
N LYS A 18 -0.58 -12.98 12.75
CA LYS A 18 -0.48 -13.96 13.85
C LYS A 18 -0.20 -15.37 13.36
N PHE A 19 -0.92 -15.80 12.31
CA PHE A 19 -0.68 -17.10 11.70
C PHE A 19 0.74 -17.18 11.11
N SER A 20 1.19 -16.13 10.43
CA SER A 20 2.52 -16.11 9.83
C SER A 20 3.63 -16.14 10.88
N GLU A 21 3.43 -15.48 12.01
CA GLU A 21 4.36 -15.51 13.15
C GLU A 21 4.49 -16.93 13.75
N VAL A 22 3.36 -17.62 13.95
CA VAL A 22 3.36 -19.03 14.42
C VAL A 22 4.03 -19.95 13.41
N THR A 23 3.74 -19.80 12.12
CA THR A 23 4.38 -20.56 11.05
C THR A 23 5.88 -20.28 11.01
N TYR A 24 6.30 -19.03 11.15
CA TYR A 24 7.71 -18.64 11.17
C TYR A 24 8.46 -19.25 12.36
N ALA A 25 7.85 -19.27 13.55
CA ALA A 25 8.44 -19.92 14.72
C ALA A 25 8.68 -21.43 14.52
N SER A 26 7.86 -22.07 13.68
CA SER A 26 7.98 -23.50 13.36
C SER A 26 8.89 -23.76 12.16
N ASN A 27 8.90 -22.86 11.17
CA ASN A 27 9.70 -22.95 9.95
C ASN A 27 10.11 -21.55 9.46
N PRO A 28 11.29 -21.03 9.88
CA PRO A 28 11.76 -19.72 9.47
C PRO A 28 12.23 -19.68 8.00
N LEU A 29 12.43 -20.86 7.37
CA LEU A 29 12.87 -20.97 5.98
C LEU A 29 11.70 -21.00 4.99
N ASP A 30 10.49 -20.69 5.44
CA ASP A 30 9.32 -20.58 4.58
C ASP A 30 9.25 -19.18 3.94
N ALA A 31 9.84 -19.06 2.75
CA ALA A 31 9.80 -17.83 1.97
C ALA A 31 8.36 -17.41 1.56
N ASP A 32 7.42 -18.36 1.41
CA ASP A 32 6.02 -18.07 1.11
C ASP A 32 5.35 -17.39 2.30
N ASN A 33 5.54 -17.96 3.48
CA ASN A 33 5.04 -17.41 4.73
C ASN A 33 5.60 -16.00 4.99
N LEU A 34 6.91 -15.82 4.85
CA LEU A 34 7.57 -14.52 5.01
C LEU A 34 7.02 -13.46 4.05
N THR A 35 6.78 -13.83 2.79
CA THR A 35 6.21 -12.92 1.78
C THR A 35 4.76 -12.54 2.12
N ARG A 36 3.95 -13.51 2.57
CA ARG A 36 2.57 -13.25 3.03
C ARG A 36 2.52 -12.39 4.27
N TRP A 37 3.42 -12.63 5.23
CA TRP A 37 3.54 -11.84 6.45
C TRP A 37 3.82 -10.38 6.11
N ALA A 38 4.82 -10.13 5.25
CA ALA A 38 5.15 -8.80 4.80
C ALA A 38 3.96 -8.11 4.11
N GLY A 39 3.24 -8.83 3.24
CA GLY A 39 2.03 -8.31 2.60
C GLY A 39 0.96 -7.87 3.61
N ALA A 40 0.70 -8.69 4.63
CA ALA A 40 -0.25 -8.34 5.69
C ALA A 40 0.21 -7.12 6.52
N LEU A 41 1.52 -7.01 6.82
CA LEU A 41 2.09 -5.83 7.48
C LEU A 41 1.92 -4.56 6.65
N LEU A 42 2.16 -4.63 5.34
CA LEU A 42 1.94 -3.50 4.43
C LEU A 42 0.47 -3.06 4.41
N GLU A 43 -0.46 -4.01 4.38
CA GLU A 43 -1.90 -3.71 4.39
C GLU A 43 -2.35 -3.07 5.70
N LEU A 44 -1.90 -3.59 6.84
CA LEU A 44 -2.19 -3.00 8.15
C LEU A 44 -1.55 -1.63 8.34
N SER A 45 -0.37 -1.40 7.77
CA SER A 45 0.37 -0.13 7.93
C SER A 45 -0.43 1.08 7.42
N GLN A 46 -1.34 0.90 6.45
CA GLN A 46 -2.14 1.98 5.88
C GLN A 46 -3.15 2.60 6.87
N PHE A 47 -3.43 1.89 7.97
CA PHE A 47 -4.43 2.30 8.96
C PHE A 47 -3.82 2.80 10.27
N GLN A 48 -2.48 2.90 10.33
CA GLN A 48 -1.77 3.33 11.53
C GLN A 48 -1.35 4.80 11.47
N SER A 49 -0.82 5.32 12.59
CA SER A 49 -0.13 6.61 12.58
C SER A 49 1.15 6.52 11.73
N VAL A 50 1.58 7.63 11.13
CA VAL A 50 2.77 7.66 10.24
C VAL A 50 4.00 6.95 10.84
N PRO A 51 4.39 7.18 12.12
CA PRO A 51 5.53 6.48 12.72
C PRO A 51 5.32 4.97 12.86
N GLU A 52 4.11 4.54 13.21
CA GLU A 52 3.76 3.11 13.32
C GLU A 52 3.72 2.45 11.93
N SER A 53 3.15 3.11 10.93
CA SER A 53 3.15 2.68 9.55
C SER A 53 4.58 2.47 9.04
N GLN A 54 5.46 3.44 9.27
CA GLN A 54 6.87 3.34 8.87
C GLN A 54 7.57 2.15 9.53
N LYS A 55 7.34 1.91 10.82
CA LYS A 55 7.87 0.74 11.53
C LYS A 55 7.35 -0.57 10.93
N MET A 56 6.05 -0.70 10.72
CA MET A 56 5.46 -1.91 10.12
C MET A 56 5.99 -2.16 8.69
N ILE A 57 6.20 -1.11 7.91
CA ILE A 57 6.79 -1.23 6.57
C ILE A 57 8.25 -1.67 6.65
N GLN A 58 9.04 -1.19 7.63
CA GLN A 58 10.41 -1.67 7.85
C GLN A 58 10.44 -3.15 8.26
N ASP A 59 9.52 -3.58 9.12
CA ASP A 59 9.36 -4.99 9.48
C ASP A 59 9.01 -5.82 8.24
N ALA A 60 8.10 -5.34 7.39
CA ALA A 60 7.74 -5.98 6.13
C ALA A 60 8.93 -6.10 5.16
N ILE A 61 9.73 -5.03 5.01
CA ILE A 61 10.95 -5.03 4.20
C ILE A 61 11.92 -6.11 4.71
N SER A 62 12.11 -6.19 6.03
CA SER A 62 13.00 -7.17 6.65
C SER A 62 12.55 -8.61 6.34
N LYS A 63 11.24 -8.89 6.41
CA LYS A 63 10.68 -10.21 6.06
C LYS A 63 10.82 -10.55 4.58
N LEU A 64 10.71 -9.57 3.68
CA LEU A 64 10.89 -9.78 2.25
C LEU A 64 12.35 -10.00 1.87
N GLU A 65 13.27 -9.26 2.48
CA GLU A 65 14.71 -9.47 2.29
C GLU A 65 15.13 -10.86 2.82
N GLU A 66 14.56 -11.30 3.94
CA GLU A 66 14.73 -12.67 4.44
C GLU A 66 14.16 -13.71 3.46
N ALA A 67 12.95 -13.50 2.93
CA ALA A 67 12.36 -14.38 1.92
C ALA A 67 13.23 -14.52 0.66
N LEU A 68 13.84 -13.42 0.21
CA LEU A 68 14.75 -13.43 -0.94
C LEU A 68 16.10 -14.07 -0.64
N SER A 69 16.58 -14.01 0.61
CA SER A 69 17.78 -14.74 1.02
C SER A 69 17.58 -16.26 0.94
N ILE A 70 16.37 -16.73 1.22
CA ILE A 70 15.97 -18.14 1.12
C ILE A 70 15.69 -18.53 -0.33
N ASN A 71 14.94 -17.70 -1.07
CA ASN A 71 14.61 -17.94 -2.46
C ASN A 71 14.85 -16.67 -3.32
N PRO A 72 16.05 -16.52 -3.91
CA PRO A 72 16.38 -15.34 -4.73
C PRO A 72 15.59 -15.24 -6.04
N LYS A 73 14.87 -16.28 -6.45
CA LYS A 73 14.06 -16.28 -7.69
C LYS A 73 12.63 -15.80 -7.46
N ARG A 74 12.30 -15.44 -6.22
CA ARG A 74 10.95 -15.11 -5.78
C ARG A 74 10.54 -13.69 -6.22
N HIS A 75 9.93 -13.61 -7.40
CA HIS A 75 9.57 -12.34 -8.04
C HIS A 75 8.43 -11.58 -7.36
N ASP A 76 7.51 -12.29 -6.71
CA ASP A 76 6.46 -11.69 -5.87
C ASP A 76 7.05 -10.97 -4.65
N ALA A 77 8.09 -11.51 -4.01
CA ALA A 77 8.80 -10.83 -2.93
C ALA A 77 9.53 -9.55 -3.41
N LEU A 78 10.14 -9.59 -4.60
CA LEU A 78 10.72 -8.40 -5.24
C LEU A 78 9.65 -7.33 -5.50
N TRP A 79 8.50 -7.72 -6.05
CA TRP A 79 7.39 -6.80 -6.29
C TRP A 79 6.85 -6.20 -4.97
N CYS A 80 6.69 -7.00 -3.92
CA CYS A 80 6.30 -6.53 -2.59
C CYS A 80 7.33 -5.55 -2.00
N LEU A 81 8.63 -5.76 -2.22
CA LEU A 81 9.67 -4.80 -1.81
C LEU A 81 9.50 -3.47 -2.54
N GLY A 82 9.22 -3.49 -3.85
CA GLY A 82 8.92 -2.27 -4.59
C GLY A 82 7.77 -1.47 -3.97
N ASN A 83 6.68 -2.15 -3.62
CA ASN A 83 5.54 -1.53 -2.94
C ASN A 83 5.91 -1.00 -1.55
N ALA A 84 6.64 -1.78 -0.74
CA ALA A 84 7.06 -1.37 0.59
C ALA A 84 7.92 -0.10 0.55
N GLN A 85 8.89 -0.04 -0.37
CA GLN A 85 9.75 1.13 -0.57
C GLN A 85 8.94 2.35 -1.04
N THR A 86 7.99 2.14 -1.96
CA THR A 86 7.08 3.21 -2.43
C THR A 86 6.25 3.77 -1.28
N SER A 87 5.62 2.90 -0.47
CA SER A 87 4.84 3.31 0.71
C SER A 87 5.70 4.06 1.73
N PHE A 88 6.92 3.60 1.99
CA PHE A 88 7.84 4.28 2.89
C PHE A 88 8.21 5.69 2.38
N ALA A 89 8.45 5.83 1.07
CA ALA A 89 8.73 7.10 0.43
C ALA A 89 7.57 8.10 0.59
N PHE A 90 6.32 7.65 0.39
CA PHE A 90 5.13 8.50 0.55
C PHE A 90 4.89 8.94 2.01
N LEU A 91 5.37 8.17 2.99
CA LEU A 91 5.33 8.55 4.41
C LEU A 91 6.50 9.46 4.81
N THR A 92 7.45 9.73 3.92
CA THR A 92 8.62 10.56 4.18
C THR A 92 8.31 12.02 3.84
N SER A 93 8.44 12.92 4.81
CA SER A 93 8.00 14.32 4.68
C SER A 93 8.89 15.19 3.78
N LYS A 94 10.08 14.73 3.41
CA LYS A 94 11.01 15.50 2.57
C LYS A 94 11.31 14.77 1.28
N GLU A 95 11.32 15.51 0.18
CA GLU A 95 11.52 14.97 -1.17
C GLU A 95 12.91 14.33 -1.34
N ASP A 96 13.95 14.96 -0.79
CA ASP A 96 15.33 14.47 -0.83
C ASP A 96 15.52 13.17 -0.05
N GLU A 97 14.83 13.03 1.08
CA GLU A 97 14.83 11.79 1.87
C GLU A 97 13.97 10.69 1.21
N ALA A 98 12.87 11.04 0.51
CA ALA A 98 11.98 10.09 -0.16
C ALA A 98 12.55 9.52 -1.46
N ARG A 99 13.32 10.31 -2.22
CA ARG A 99 13.90 9.93 -3.52
C ARG A 99 14.64 8.59 -3.55
N PRO A 100 15.58 8.28 -2.62
CA PRO A 100 16.28 6.99 -2.65
C PRO A 100 15.33 5.79 -2.49
N TYR A 101 14.22 5.94 -1.77
CA TYR A 101 13.22 4.89 -1.63
C TYR A 101 12.46 4.67 -2.94
N PHE A 102 12.09 5.72 -3.67
CA PHE A 102 11.48 5.58 -5.00
C PHE A 102 12.42 4.93 -6.02
N GLU A 103 13.71 5.28 -6.01
CA GLU A 103 14.70 4.62 -6.87
C GLU A 103 14.84 3.13 -6.52
N LYS A 104 14.90 2.79 -5.23
CA LYS A 104 14.96 1.41 -4.77
C LYS A 104 13.70 0.65 -5.18
N ALA A 105 12.52 1.29 -5.10
CA ALA A 105 11.26 0.72 -5.55
C ALA A 105 11.28 0.37 -7.05
N ALA A 106 11.66 1.32 -7.91
CA ALA A 106 11.76 1.11 -9.35
C ALA A 106 12.71 -0.04 -9.70
N ARG A 107 13.88 -0.13 -9.02
CA ARG A 107 14.82 -1.24 -9.20
C ARG A 107 14.22 -2.60 -8.84
N TYR A 108 13.41 -2.68 -7.78
CA TYR A 108 12.76 -3.93 -7.41
C TYR A 108 11.63 -4.31 -8.37
N PHE A 109 10.84 -3.35 -8.83
CA PHE A 109 9.83 -3.61 -9.87
C PHE A 109 10.47 -4.09 -11.18
N GLN A 110 11.56 -3.47 -11.61
CA GLN A 110 12.30 -3.94 -12.78
C GLN A 110 12.80 -5.37 -12.58
N GLN A 111 13.39 -5.71 -11.43
CA GLN A 111 13.81 -7.08 -11.15
C GLN A 111 12.65 -8.07 -11.16
N ALA A 112 11.46 -7.69 -10.66
CA ALA A 112 10.27 -8.54 -10.73
C ALA A 112 9.83 -8.78 -12.18
N VAL A 113 9.82 -7.73 -13.02
CA VAL A 113 9.56 -7.82 -14.47
C VAL A 113 10.58 -8.70 -15.16
N ASP A 114 11.87 -8.57 -14.85
CA ASP A 114 12.93 -9.37 -15.47
C ASP A 114 12.78 -10.87 -15.16
N LYS A 115 12.18 -11.21 -14.01
CA LYS A 115 11.91 -12.60 -13.60
C LYS A 115 10.61 -13.16 -14.17
N ASP A 116 9.57 -12.33 -14.29
CA ASP A 116 8.29 -12.69 -14.91
C ASP A 116 7.80 -11.55 -15.83
N PRO A 117 8.29 -11.49 -17.09
CA PRO A 117 7.95 -10.42 -18.02
C PRO A 117 6.49 -10.44 -18.49
N SER A 118 5.80 -11.57 -18.29
CA SER A 118 4.40 -11.74 -18.68
C SER A 118 3.42 -11.20 -17.63
N ASN A 119 3.92 -10.80 -16.47
CA ASN A 119 3.12 -10.32 -15.37
C ASN A 119 2.70 -8.85 -15.59
N GLU A 120 1.47 -8.64 -16.05
CA GLU A 120 0.92 -7.31 -16.31
C GLU A 120 0.97 -6.39 -15.09
N VAL A 121 0.86 -6.96 -13.90
CA VAL A 121 0.94 -6.20 -12.65
C VAL A 121 2.32 -5.61 -12.45
N TYR A 122 3.37 -6.40 -12.68
CA TYR A 122 4.74 -5.94 -12.47
C TYR A 122 5.10 -4.85 -13.49
N LEU A 123 4.69 -5.04 -14.74
CA LEU A 123 4.83 -4.03 -15.79
C LEU A 123 4.15 -2.72 -15.40
N LYS A 124 2.91 -2.80 -14.92
CA LYS A 124 2.14 -1.63 -14.49
C LYS A 124 2.75 -0.95 -13.26
N SER A 125 3.21 -1.71 -12.27
CA SER A 125 3.90 -1.15 -11.10
C SER A 125 5.20 -0.44 -11.49
N LEU A 126 5.98 -1.01 -12.41
CA LEU A 126 7.17 -0.37 -12.95
C LEU A 126 6.83 0.94 -13.68
N GLU A 127 5.82 0.93 -14.55
CA GLU A 127 5.37 2.12 -15.28
C GLU A 127 4.92 3.23 -14.32
N ILE A 128 4.12 2.89 -13.31
CA ILE A 128 3.61 3.88 -12.34
C ILE A 128 4.74 4.40 -11.45
N SER A 129 5.74 3.57 -11.12
CA SER A 129 6.85 3.98 -10.25
C SER A 129 7.64 5.17 -10.79
N ALA A 130 7.67 5.36 -12.11
CA ALA A 130 8.31 6.53 -12.73
C ALA A 130 7.62 7.86 -12.36
N LYS A 131 6.32 7.84 -12.04
CA LYS A 131 5.53 9.03 -11.68
C LYS A 131 5.44 9.25 -10.16
N ALA A 132 5.84 8.27 -9.36
CA ALA A 132 5.70 8.33 -7.91
C ALA A 132 6.43 9.52 -7.25
N PRO A 133 7.66 9.91 -7.66
CA PRO A 133 8.33 11.09 -7.11
C PRO A 133 7.59 12.41 -7.39
N GLU A 134 7.00 12.56 -8.57
CA GLU A 134 6.23 13.76 -8.93
C GLU A 134 4.97 13.89 -8.08
N LEU A 135 4.25 12.76 -7.90
CA LEU A 135 3.08 12.69 -7.02
C LEU A 135 3.43 13.04 -5.57
N HIS A 136 4.55 12.52 -5.07
CA HIS A 136 5.03 12.85 -3.72
C HIS A 136 5.31 14.34 -3.56
N GLN A 137 5.97 14.96 -4.55
CA GLN A 137 6.22 16.40 -4.53
C GLN A 137 4.92 17.22 -4.52
N GLU A 138 3.92 16.80 -5.30
CA GLU A 138 2.61 17.44 -5.32
C GLU A 138 1.91 17.33 -3.96
N ILE A 139 1.96 16.15 -3.32
CA ILE A 139 1.41 15.93 -1.98
C ILE A 139 2.07 16.85 -0.95
N LEU A 140 3.40 17.00 -0.98
CA LEU A 140 4.10 17.89 -0.06
C LEU A 140 3.71 19.36 -0.28
N LYS A 141 3.62 19.80 -1.55
CA LYS A 141 3.19 21.17 -1.91
C LYS A 141 1.78 21.48 -1.43
N HIS A 142 0.83 20.56 -1.67
CA HIS A 142 -0.57 20.75 -1.29
C HIS A 142 -0.83 20.51 0.21
N GLY A 143 -0.05 19.64 0.86
CA GLY A 143 -0.10 19.37 2.30
C GLY A 143 0.37 20.55 3.14
N LEU A 144 1.43 21.25 2.71
CA LEU A 144 1.88 22.50 3.35
C LEU A 144 0.91 23.67 3.11
N GLY A 145 0.25 23.73 1.94
CA GLY A 145 -0.67 24.82 1.60
C GLY A 145 -1.89 24.93 2.53
N GLN A 146 -2.24 23.85 3.24
CA GLN A 146 -3.32 23.87 4.22
C GLN A 146 -2.87 24.32 5.62
N GLN A 147 -1.55 24.38 5.89
CA GLN A 147 -0.99 24.85 7.16
C GLN A 147 -0.63 26.35 7.16
N THR A 148 -0.53 27.00 6.00
CA THR A 148 -0.09 28.41 5.90
C THR A 148 -1.20 29.48 5.95
N LEU A 149 -2.47 29.12 6.22
CA LEU A 149 -3.57 30.09 6.35
C LEU A 149 -4.13 30.27 7.78
N ALA A 150 -3.52 29.64 8.79
CA ALA A 150 -3.96 29.76 10.19
C ALA A 150 -3.04 30.67 11.02
N ALA A 151 -2.76 31.89 10.56
CA ALA A 151 -2.12 32.92 11.38
C ALA A 151 -2.60 34.32 10.97
N GLY A 152 -3.79 34.69 11.42
CA GLY A 152 -4.31 36.06 11.36
C GLY A 152 -5.16 36.33 12.61
N PRO A 153 -4.88 37.39 13.39
CA PRO A 153 -5.55 37.63 14.67
C PRO A 153 -6.85 38.38 14.45
N SER A 154 -7.97 37.91 15.00
CA SER A 154 -9.18 38.73 15.22
C SER A 154 -10.07 38.01 16.24
N SER A 155 -10.14 38.48 17.48
CA SER A 155 -11.09 39.49 17.97
C SER A 155 -12.56 39.10 17.75
N SER A 156 -13.24 38.91 18.89
CA SER A 156 -14.65 38.60 19.07
C SER A 156 -15.60 39.58 18.41
N THR A 157 -16.69 39.09 17.80
CA THR A 157 -18.07 39.58 18.01
C THR A 157 -19.10 38.68 17.31
N SER A 158 -20.22 38.46 17.99
CA SER A 158 -21.37 37.65 17.57
C SER A 158 -22.33 38.45 16.66
N SER A 159 -22.93 37.83 15.64
CA SER A 159 -24.41 37.78 15.42
C SER A 159 -24.84 37.35 14.00
N SER A 160 -25.86 36.47 13.99
CA SER A 160 -26.94 36.22 13.02
C SER A 160 -26.68 36.07 11.50
N SER A 161 -26.81 34.82 11.06
CA SER A 161 -27.58 34.31 9.90
C SER A 161 -27.61 35.09 8.57
N THR A 162 -27.06 34.47 7.52
CA THR A 162 -27.69 34.34 6.19
C THR A 162 -26.97 33.27 5.36
N LYS A 163 -27.74 32.58 4.52
CA LYS A 163 -27.39 31.38 3.76
C LYS A 163 -26.29 31.65 2.73
N THR A 164 -25.26 30.80 2.72
CA THR A 164 -24.54 30.31 1.52
C THR A 164 -23.47 29.32 1.99
N ALA A 165 -23.89 28.08 2.30
CA ALA A 165 -22.96 27.01 2.61
C ALA A 165 -22.51 26.32 1.30
N THR A 166 -21.59 26.95 0.58
CA THR A 166 -20.70 26.20 -0.31
C THR A 166 -19.85 25.31 0.57
N LYS A 167 -20.27 24.04 0.68
CA LYS A 167 -19.54 22.97 1.38
C LYS A 167 -18.10 22.93 0.86
N ASN A 168 -17.18 23.37 1.69
CA ASN A 168 -15.76 23.14 1.56
C ASN A 168 -15.54 21.62 1.78
N LYS A 169 -15.67 20.84 0.70
CA LYS A 169 -15.52 19.39 0.69
C LYS A 169 -14.51 19.04 -0.39
N LYS A 170 -13.23 19.26 -0.10
CA LYS A 170 -12.13 18.96 -1.04
C LYS A 170 -10.86 18.40 -0.38
N SER A 171 -10.82 18.27 0.95
CA SER A 171 -9.68 17.70 1.68
C SER A 171 -9.82 16.22 2.03
N SER A 172 -11.01 15.63 1.88
CA SER A 172 -11.23 14.18 2.09
C SER A 172 -11.03 13.40 0.79
N ASP A 173 -11.59 13.85 -0.34
CA ASP A 173 -11.47 13.15 -1.62
C ASP A 173 -10.02 13.03 -2.08
N LEU A 174 -9.19 14.07 -1.91
CA LEU A 174 -7.78 14.02 -2.32
C LEU A 174 -6.99 12.97 -1.53
N LYS A 175 -7.25 12.82 -0.22
CA LYS A 175 -6.58 11.82 0.62
C LYS A 175 -6.97 10.41 0.20
N TYR A 176 -8.27 10.17 -0.05
CA TYR A 176 -8.77 8.88 -0.53
C TYR A 176 -8.41 8.60 -2.00
N ASP A 177 -8.16 9.61 -2.84
CA ASP A 177 -7.59 9.44 -4.19
C ASP A 177 -6.10 9.07 -4.10
N ILE A 178 -5.31 9.71 -3.24
CA ILE A 178 -3.89 9.38 -3.06
C ILE A 178 -3.71 7.96 -2.51
N PHE A 179 -4.49 7.60 -1.48
CA PHE A 179 -4.57 6.20 -1.02
C PHE A 179 -5.22 5.31 -2.10
N GLY A 180 -6.15 5.83 -2.89
CA GLY A 180 -6.82 5.15 -3.99
C GLY A 180 -5.89 4.69 -5.10
N TRP A 181 -4.81 5.42 -5.39
CA TRP A 181 -3.79 5.03 -6.37
C TRP A 181 -2.79 4.01 -5.80
N ILE A 182 -2.52 4.07 -4.49
CA ILE A 182 -1.77 3.03 -3.76
C ILE A 182 -2.62 1.74 -3.65
N ILE A 183 -3.92 1.88 -3.43
CA ILE A 183 -4.93 0.81 -3.44
C ILE A 183 -5.16 0.27 -4.86
N LEU A 184 -4.97 1.07 -5.92
CA LEU A 184 -5.06 0.59 -7.31
C LEU A 184 -3.86 -0.27 -7.72
N ALA A 185 -2.71 -0.11 -7.06
CA ALA A 185 -1.53 -0.95 -7.28
C ALA A 185 -1.57 -2.26 -6.47
N VAL A 186 -2.16 -2.27 -5.26
CA VAL A 186 -2.21 -3.47 -4.41
C VAL A 186 -3.53 -4.25 -4.56
N GLY A 187 -4.65 -3.59 -4.86
CA GLY A 187 -5.99 -4.17 -4.87
C GLY A 187 -6.40 -4.92 -6.15
N ILE A 188 -5.70 -4.73 -7.27
CA ILE A 188 -6.10 -5.36 -8.55
C ILE A 188 -5.47 -6.76 -8.75
N VAL A 189 -4.44 -7.12 -7.98
CA VAL A 189 -3.66 -8.36 -8.22
C VAL A 189 -4.20 -9.56 -7.45
N ALA A 190 -4.88 -9.34 -6.33
CA ALA A 190 -5.38 -10.43 -5.49
C ALA A 190 -6.70 -11.06 -5.99
N TRP A 191 -7.38 -10.47 -6.98
CA TRP A 191 -8.71 -10.93 -7.41
C TRP A 191 -8.76 -11.69 -8.75
N VAL A 192 -7.66 -11.77 -9.51
CA VAL A 192 -7.64 -12.56 -10.77
C VAL A 192 -7.14 -14.01 -10.56
N GLY A 193 -6.45 -14.30 -9.45
CA GLY A 193 -5.92 -15.64 -9.16
C GLY A 193 -6.88 -16.64 -8.49
N PHE A 194 -7.96 -16.18 -7.85
CA PHE A 194 -8.85 -17.04 -7.06
C PHE A 194 -10.13 -17.48 -7.81
N ALA A 195 -10.54 -16.75 -8.85
CA ALA A 195 -11.77 -17.06 -9.60
C ALA A 195 -11.64 -18.28 -10.54
N LYS A 196 -10.43 -18.81 -10.76
CA LYS A 196 -10.18 -19.93 -11.68
C LYS A 196 -10.11 -21.30 -11.00
N SER A 197 -10.09 -21.38 -9.66
CA SER A 197 -9.94 -22.64 -8.91
C SER A 197 -11.22 -23.14 -8.22
N GLN A 198 -12.34 -22.40 -8.29
CA GLN A 198 -13.61 -22.80 -7.67
C GLN A 198 -14.78 -23.00 -8.65
N MET A 199 -14.52 -23.45 -9.88
CA MET A 199 -15.60 -24.00 -10.71
C MET A 199 -15.82 -25.48 -10.35
N PRO A 200 -17.02 -25.90 -9.91
CA PRO A 200 -17.32 -27.32 -9.76
C PRO A 200 -17.27 -28.03 -11.12
N PRO A 201 -16.92 -29.33 -11.18
CA PRO A 201 -16.85 -30.08 -12.43
C PRO A 201 -18.22 -30.12 -13.12
N SER A 202 -18.21 -29.92 -14.44
CA SER A 202 -19.40 -29.99 -15.29
C SER A 202 -20.07 -31.37 -15.22
N PRO A 203 -21.42 -31.45 -15.17
CA PRO A 203 -22.13 -32.72 -15.14
C PRO A 203 -21.94 -33.50 -16.45
N PRO A 204 -21.95 -34.85 -16.41
CA PRO A 204 -21.80 -35.68 -17.60
C PRO A 204 -23.02 -35.54 -18.53
N PRO A 205 -22.83 -35.70 -19.86
CA PRO A 205 -23.93 -35.60 -20.83
C PRO A 205 -24.92 -36.77 -20.68
N PRO A 206 -26.23 -36.53 -20.91
CA PRO A 206 -27.25 -37.57 -20.82
C PRO A 206 -27.13 -38.63 -21.94
N PRO A 207 -27.67 -39.84 -21.72
CA PRO A 207 -27.57 -40.97 -22.64
C PRO A 207 -28.33 -40.77 -23.96
#